data_AF-A0A7W0JZ64-F1
#
_entry.id   AF-A0A7W0JZ64-F1
#
_cell.length_a   1.000
_cell.length_b   1.000
_cell.length_c   1.000
_cell.angle_alpha   90.00
_cell.angle_beta   90.00
_cell.angle_gamma   90.00
#
_symmetry.space_group_name_H-M   'P 1'
#
loop_
_entity.id
_entity.type
_entity.pdbx_description
1 polymer ?
#
loop_
_entity_poly.entity_id
_entity_poly.type
_entity_poly.pdbx_seq_one_letter_code
_entity_poly.pdbx_strand_id
1 'polypeptide(L)'
;MGLGDTAAAVGKGLFAGAVGTAAMTASSSLEAKLRDRGASSAPADAAAKVLGIRPRDEAGKQRFSNVVHWSYGTSWGAVRGLLHAAGLDGGKAVLPHFTAVWGSAQVMLPTL
;
A
#
# COMPACT_ATOMS: atom_id res chain seq x y z
N MET A 1 3.49 -2.00 26.94
CA MET A 1 4.06 -2.65 25.75
C MET A 1 5.47 -2.12 25.57
N GLY A 2 6.46 -2.99 25.41
CA GLY A 2 7.86 -2.58 25.24
C GLY A 2 8.19 -2.21 23.79
N LEU A 3 9.41 -1.69 23.58
CA LEU A 3 9.97 -1.44 22.24
C LEU A 3 10.02 -2.73 21.39
N GLY A 4 10.44 -3.85 22.01
CA GLY A 4 10.50 -5.16 21.34
C GLY A 4 9.13 -5.65 20.87
N ASP A 5 8.11 -5.52 21.71
CA ASP A 5 6.73 -5.91 21.35
C ASP A 5 6.18 -5.05 20.21
N THR A 6 6.49 -3.75 20.23
CA THR A 6 6.09 -2.82 19.17
C THR A 6 6.76 -3.16 17.86
N ALA A 7 8.07 -3.43 17.87
CA ALA A 7 8.82 -3.86 16.70
C ALA A 7 8.26 -5.18 16.14
N ALA A 8 7.94 -6.14 17.01
CA ALA A 8 7.32 -7.40 16.61
C ALA A 8 5.93 -7.19 15.98
N ALA A 9 5.11 -6.29 16.54
CA ALA A 9 3.80 -5.95 15.99
C ALA A 9 3.91 -5.28 14.60
N VAL A 10 4.86 -4.36 14.44
CA VAL A 10 5.17 -3.74 13.14
C VAL A 10 5.66 -4.77 12.13
N GLY A 11 6.56 -5.68 12.53
CA GLY A 11 7.07 -6.74 11.66
C GLY A 11 5.97 -7.68 11.17
N LYS A 12 5.08 -8.11 12.08
CA LYS A 12 3.88 -8.89 11.72
C LYS A 12 2.97 -8.10 10.77
N GLY A 13 2.80 -6.81 11.04
CA GLY A 13 2.04 -5.89 10.20
C GLY A 13 2.61 -5.79 8.78
N LEU A 14 3.92 -5.56 8.63
CA LEU A 14 4.61 -5.52 7.34
C LEU A 14 4.42 -6.83 6.56
N PHE A 15 4.61 -7.96 7.22
CA PHE A 15 4.39 -9.27 6.61
C PHE A 15 2.95 -9.43 6.12
N ALA A 16 1.96 -9.08 6.97
CA ALA A 16 0.55 -9.10 6.59
C ALA A 16 0.24 -8.15 5.42
N GLY A 17 0.84 -6.96 5.39
CA GLY A 17 0.73 -6.00 4.29
C GLY A 17 1.28 -6.54 2.98
N ALA A 18 2.43 -7.21 3.01
CA ALA A 18 3.02 -7.86 1.84
C ALA A 18 2.11 -9.00 1.32
N VAL A 19 1.57 -9.84 2.21
CA VAL A 19 0.61 -10.90 1.84
C VAL A 19 -0.67 -10.32 1.23
N GLY A 20 -1.24 -9.27 1.84
CA GLY A 20 -2.41 -8.59 1.31
C GLY A 20 -2.17 -7.97 -0.07
N THR A 21 -1.00 -7.36 -0.26
CA THR A 21 -0.56 -6.81 -1.55
C THR A 21 -0.43 -7.92 -2.60
N ALA A 22 0.13 -9.07 -2.24
CA ALA A 22 0.23 -10.23 -3.13
C ALA A 22 -1.16 -10.71 -3.58
N ALA A 23 -2.10 -10.84 -2.64
CA ALA A 23 -3.47 -11.25 -2.91
C ALA A 23 -4.19 -10.26 -3.84
N MET A 24 -4.06 -8.95 -3.58
CA MET A 24 -4.61 -7.89 -4.43
C MET A 24 -3.99 -7.90 -5.84
N THR A 25 -2.67 -8.14 -5.93
CA THR A 25 -1.97 -8.23 -7.21
C THR A 25 -2.46 -9.42 -8.02
N ALA A 26 -2.60 -10.59 -7.41
CA ALA A 26 -3.16 -11.77 -8.07
C ALA A 26 -4.60 -11.52 -8.55
N SER A 27 -5.45 -10.96 -7.68
CA SER A 27 -6.85 -10.64 -8.01
C SER A 27 -6.96 -9.64 -9.17
N SER A 28 -6.23 -8.54 -9.11
CA SER A 28 -6.24 -7.50 -10.13
C SER A 28 -5.61 -7.94 -11.45
N SER A 29 -4.62 -8.84 -11.41
CA SER A 29 -4.03 -9.43 -12.62
C SER A 29 -4.99 -10.39 -13.31
N LEU A 30 -5.72 -11.20 -12.53
CA LEU A 30 -6.77 -12.07 -13.05
C LEU A 30 -7.89 -11.24 -13.68
N GLU A 31 -8.38 -10.22 -12.98
CA GLU A 31 -9.40 -9.32 -13.54
C GLU A 31 -8.92 -8.61 -14.80
N ALA A 32 -7.67 -8.13 -14.83
CA ALA A 32 -7.09 -7.49 -16.01
C ALA A 32 -7.15 -8.41 -17.23
N LYS A 33 -6.75 -9.67 -17.04
CA LYS A 33 -6.75 -10.69 -18.08
C LYS A 33 -8.17 -11.05 -18.54
N LEU A 34 -9.12 -11.15 -17.60
CA LEU A 34 -10.53 -11.44 -17.93
C LEU A 34 -11.21 -10.31 -18.70
N ARG A 35 -10.75 -9.06 -18.53
CA ARG A 35 -11.28 -7.88 -19.22
C ARG A 35 -10.45 -7.42 -20.42
N ASP A 36 -9.44 -8.20 -20.80
CA ASP A 36 -8.50 -7.87 -21.88
C ASP A 36 -7.92 -6.44 -21.75
N ARG A 37 -7.67 -6.01 -20.50
CA ARG A 37 -7.06 -4.72 -20.19
C ARG A 37 -5.60 -4.87 -19.78
N GLY A 38 -4.79 -3.87 -20.10
CA GLY A 38 -3.40 -3.78 -19.64
C GLY A 38 -3.24 -3.56 -18.13
N ALA A 39 -1.99 -3.62 -17.67
CA ALA A 39 -1.63 -3.28 -16.30
C ALA A 39 -1.85 -1.79 -16.00
N SER A 40 -2.16 -1.46 -14.74
CA SER A 40 -2.39 -0.08 -14.32
C SER A 40 -1.08 0.68 -14.10
N SER A 41 -1.02 1.93 -14.58
CA SER A 41 0.10 2.86 -14.34
C SER A 41 -0.13 3.80 -13.16
N ALA A 42 -1.32 3.80 -12.55
CA ALA A 42 -1.71 4.78 -11.54
C ALA A 42 -0.71 4.92 -10.37
N PRO A 43 -0.12 3.85 -9.80
CA PRO A 43 0.90 3.98 -8.76
C PRO A 43 2.13 4.75 -9.22
N ALA A 44 2.64 4.47 -10.43
CA ALA A 44 3.77 5.19 -10.99
C ALA A 44 3.44 6.66 -11.25
N ASP A 45 2.26 6.95 -11.80
CA ASP A 45 1.85 8.31 -12.14
C ASP A 45 1.70 9.19 -10.88
N ALA A 46 1.07 8.66 -9.82
CA ALA A 46 0.94 9.35 -8.55
C ALA A 46 2.30 9.60 -7.89
N ALA A 47 3.15 8.56 -7.79
CA ALA A 47 4.46 8.70 -7.16
C ALA A 47 5.41 9.60 -7.96
N ALA A 48 5.36 9.54 -9.29
CA ALA A 48 6.14 10.43 -10.16
C ALA A 48 5.79 11.89 -9.91
N LYS A 49 4.49 12.20 -9.72
CA LYS A 49 4.02 13.55 -9.42
C LYS A 49 4.45 14.02 -8.03
N VAL A 50 4.29 13.19 -7.00
CA VAL A 50 4.75 13.50 -5.62
C VAL A 50 6.26 13.76 -5.57
N LEU A 51 7.05 12.93 -6.27
CA LEU A 51 8.51 12.98 -6.23
C LEU A 51 9.12 13.96 -7.24
N GLY A 52 8.32 14.53 -8.14
CA GLY A 52 8.80 15.40 -9.22
C GLY A 52 9.71 14.69 -10.23
N ILE A 53 9.54 13.38 -10.43
CA ILE A 53 10.37 12.57 -11.33
C ILE A 53 9.59 12.15 -12.57
N ARG A 54 10.30 11.71 -13.62
CA ARG A 54 9.71 11.08 -14.81
C ARG A 54 10.37 9.74 -15.09
N PRO A 55 9.60 8.66 -15.30
CA PRO A 55 10.14 7.40 -15.80
C PRO A 55 10.86 7.61 -17.13
N ARG A 56 11.97 6.91 -17.34
CA ARG A 56 12.78 7.03 -18.57
C ARG A 56 12.10 6.42 -19.79
N ASP A 57 11.41 5.30 -19.59
CA ASP A 57 10.71 4.54 -20.62
C ASP A 57 9.53 3.78 -20.00
N GLU A 58 8.72 3.13 -20.84
CA GLU A 58 7.53 2.39 -20.41
C GLU A 58 7.86 1.17 -19.54
N ALA A 59 8.95 0.46 -19.82
CA ALA A 59 9.38 -0.68 -19.02
C ALA A 59 9.77 -0.23 -17.59
N GLY A 60 10.48 0.89 -17.49
CA GLY A 60 10.84 1.56 -16.25
C GLY A 60 9.61 2.07 -15.51
N LYS A 61 8.62 2.63 -16.22
CA LYS A 61 7.33 3.03 -15.65
C LYS A 61 6.59 1.86 -15.01
N GLN A 62 6.53 0.71 -15.68
CA GLN A 62 5.89 -0.50 -15.15
C GLN A 62 6.63 -1.05 -13.92
N ARG A 63 7.97 -1.13 -13.98
CA ARG A 63 8.78 -1.54 -12.82
C ARG A 63 8.58 -0.60 -11.64
N PHE A 64 8.58 0.71 -11.89
CA PHE A 64 8.34 1.71 -10.87
C PHE A 64 6.92 1.59 -10.28
N SER A 65 5.91 1.37 -11.12
CA SER A 65 4.53 1.11 -10.68
C SER A 65 4.47 -0.07 -9.70
N ASN A 66 5.14 -1.18 -10.04
CA ASN A 66 5.22 -2.34 -9.15
C ASN A 66 5.94 -2.02 -7.83
N VAL A 67 7.08 -1.33 -7.87
CA VAL A 67 7.80 -0.93 -6.65
C VAL A 67 6.91 -0.08 -5.75
N VAL A 68 6.24 0.93 -6.30
CA VAL A 68 5.33 1.81 -5.55
C VAL A 68 4.16 1.02 -4.99
N HIS A 69 3.49 0.20 -5.80
CA HIS A 69 2.37 -0.63 -5.35
C HIS A 69 2.75 -1.55 -4.18
N TRP A 70 3.88 -2.26 -4.31
CA TRP A 70 4.34 -3.19 -3.28
C TRP A 70 4.80 -2.49 -2.01
N SER A 71 5.58 -1.43 -2.14
CA SER A 71 6.05 -0.65 -0.99
C SER A 71 4.89 0.04 -0.25
N TYR A 72 3.94 0.62 -0.98
CA TYR A 72 2.77 1.28 -0.40
C TYR A 72 1.90 0.31 0.38
N GLY A 73 1.48 -0.81 -0.25
CA GLY A 73 0.64 -1.82 0.41
C GLY A 73 1.32 -2.48 1.61
N THR A 74 2.61 -2.79 1.50
CA THR A 74 3.40 -3.35 2.61
C THR A 74 3.52 -2.37 3.76
N SER A 75 3.78 -1.09 3.48
CA SER A 75 3.97 -0.06 4.52
C SER A 75 2.69 0.22 5.31
N TRP A 76 1.50 0.17 4.68
CA TRP A 76 0.24 0.24 5.43
C TRP A 76 0.06 -0.92 6.40
N GLY A 77 0.64 -2.09 6.11
CA GLY A 77 0.76 -3.19 7.06
C GLY A 77 1.47 -2.78 8.36
N ALA A 78 2.54 -1.99 8.29
CA ALA A 78 3.22 -1.46 9.48
C ALA A 78 2.28 -0.60 10.34
N VAL A 79 1.48 0.27 9.72
CA VAL A 79 0.47 1.08 10.42
C VAL A 79 -0.57 0.20 11.10
N ARG A 80 -1.01 -0.88 10.44
CA ARG A 80 -1.92 -1.86 11.06
C ARG A 80 -1.28 -2.55 12.27
N GLY A 81 0.01 -2.84 12.22
CA GLY A 81 0.82 -3.35 13.34
C GLY A 81 0.93 -2.35 14.49
N LEU A 82 1.13 -1.06 14.20
CA LEU A 82 1.12 0.01 15.21
C LEU A 82 -0.24 0.15 15.90
N LEU A 83 -1.34 0.04 15.16
CA LEU A 83 -2.68 0.02 15.75
C LEU A 83 -2.85 -1.16 16.71
N HIS A 84 -2.36 -2.34 16.34
CA HIS A 84 -2.36 -3.49 17.25
C HIS A 84 -1.51 -3.22 18.50
N ALA A 85 -0.34 -2.59 18.36
CA ALA A 85 0.49 -2.20 19.49
C ALA A 85 -0.17 -1.15 20.40
N ALA A 86 -1.05 -0.32 19.85
CA ALA A 86 -1.87 0.62 20.60
C ALA A 86 -3.11 -0.03 21.25
N GLY A 87 -3.25 -1.36 21.20
CA GLY A 87 -4.39 -2.09 21.77
C GLY A 87 -5.62 -2.18 20.87
N LEU A 88 -5.50 -1.79 19.59
CA LEU A 88 -6.58 -1.91 18.60
C LEU A 88 -6.40 -3.20 17.78
N ASP A 89 -7.06 -4.25 18.24
CA ASP A 89 -7.06 -5.58 17.64
C ASP A 89 -8.33 -5.89 16.85
N GLY A 90 -8.25 -6.91 15.99
CA GLY A 90 -9.40 -7.41 15.21
C GLY A 90 -10.18 -6.32 14.48
N GLY A 91 -11.51 -6.34 14.64
CA GLY A 91 -12.43 -5.39 14.02
C GLY A 91 -12.27 -3.94 14.50
N LYS A 92 -11.78 -3.70 15.73
CA LYS A 92 -11.68 -2.35 16.32
C LYS A 92 -10.70 -1.45 15.56
N ALA A 93 -9.71 -2.05 14.90
CA ALA A 93 -8.74 -1.32 14.11
C ALA A 93 -9.16 -1.11 12.64
N VAL A 94 -10.26 -1.70 12.18
CA VAL A 94 -10.71 -1.56 10.79
C VAL A 94 -11.02 -0.10 10.49
N LEU A 95 -11.85 0.54 11.31
CA LEU A 95 -12.23 1.94 11.10
C LEU A 95 -11.01 2.87 11.20
N PRO A 96 -10.16 2.82 12.25
CA PRO A 96 -8.95 3.64 12.30
C PRO A 96 -8.00 3.42 11.13
N HIS A 97 -7.79 2.17 10.71
CA HIS A 97 -6.89 1.87 9.59
C HIS A 97 -7.46 2.38 8.26
N PHE A 98 -8.76 2.15 8.00
CA PHE A 98 -9.45 2.70 6.84
C PHE A 98 -9.39 4.22 6.81
N THR A 99 -9.71 4.88 7.94
CA THR A 99 -9.65 6.34 8.05
C THR A 99 -8.25 6.87 7.80
N ALA A 100 -7.19 6.18 8.26
CA ALA A 100 -5.82 6.59 7.98
C ALA A 100 -5.49 6.50 6.48
N VAL A 101 -5.81 5.38 5.84
CA VAL A 101 -5.56 5.18 4.40
C VAL A 101 -6.38 6.18 3.57
N TRP A 102 -7.70 6.20 3.77
CA TRP A 102 -8.61 7.07 3.03
C TRP A 102 -8.35 8.55 3.30
N GLY A 103 -8.19 8.93 4.57
CA GLY A 103 -7.91 10.30 4.97
C GLY A 103 -6.61 10.82 4.36
N SER A 104 -5.57 9.98 4.26
CA SER A 104 -4.33 10.36 3.58
C SER A 104 -4.56 10.67 2.10
N ALA A 105 -5.43 9.91 1.42
CA ALA A 105 -5.80 10.17 0.04
C ALA A 105 -6.59 11.47 -0.11
N GLN A 106 -7.50 11.78 0.82
CA GLN A 106 -8.25 13.05 0.80
C GLN A 106 -7.36 14.28 0.95
N VAL A 107 -6.22 14.15 1.65
CA VAL A 107 -5.24 15.23 1.79
C VAL A 107 -4.31 15.32 0.57
N MET A 108 -3.83 14.18 0.07
CA MET A 108 -2.85 14.15 -1.03
C MET A 108 -3.48 14.47 -2.40
N LEU A 109 -4.61 13.86 -2.73
CA LEU A 109 -5.17 13.93 -4.09
C LEU A 109 -5.51 15.35 -4.57
N PRO A 110 -6.06 16.27 -3.75
CA PRO A 110 -6.31 17.65 -4.20
C PRO A 110 -5.05 18.43 -4.57
N THR A 111 -3.90 18.00 -4.07
CA THR A 111 -2.59 18.62 -4.33
C THR A 111 -1.82 17.97 -5.48
N LEU A 112 -2.32 16.85 -5.99
CA LEU A 112 -1.79 16.12 -7.13
C LEU A 112 -2.50 16.56 -8.40
#